data_AF-A0A6A4ICQ4-F1
#
_entry.id   AF-A0A6A4ICQ4-F1
#
_cell.length_a   1.000
_cell.length_b   1.000
_cell.length_c   1.000
_cell.angle_alpha   90.00
_cell.angle_beta   90.00
_cell.angle_gamma   90.00
#
_symmetry.space_group_name_H-M   'P 1'
#
loop_
_entity.id
_entity.type
_entity.pdbx_description
1 polymer ?
#
loop_
_entity_poly.entity_id
_entity_poly.type
_entity_poly.pdbx_seq_one_letter_code
_entity_poly.pdbx_strand_id
1 'polypeptide(L)'
;MPIADCQNVNECKKNNITGTLHMQMRACRFSPFQEADQVPVGHIPRSMTVHVNGNITRLMNPGDVVHLGGIFLPIPYTGFQVIRAGLLTDTYLEVHRIR
;
A
#
# COMPACT_ATOMS: atom_id res chain seq x y z
N MET A 1 -9.42 7.79 -8.80
CA MET A 1 -9.38 9.13 -9.44
C MET A 1 -9.65 10.18 -8.35
N PRO A 2 -8.98 11.34 -8.37
CA PRO A 2 -9.23 12.40 -7.39
C PRO A 2 -10.58 13.07 -7.60
N ILE A 3 -11.14 13.65 -6.53
CA ILE A 3 -12.37 14.44 -6.61
C ILE A 3 -12.00 15.82 -7.17
N ALA A 4 -12.66 16.23 -8.26
CA ALA A 4 -12.38 17.50 -8.93
C ALA A 4 -13.20 18.68 -8.39
N ASP A 5 -14.44 18.44 -7.93
CA ASP A 5 -15.35 19.50 -7.51
C ASP A 5 -15.71 19.42 -6.03
N CYS A 6 -15.83 20.59 -5.39
CA CYS A 6 -16.25 20.73 -3.99
C CYS A 6 -17.61 20.07 -3.74
N GLN A 7 -17.64 19.04 -2.88
CA GLN A 7 -18.87 18.32 -2.53
C GLN A 7 -19.60 18.88 -1.29
N ASN A 8 -19.18 20.03 -0.75
CA ASN A 8 -19.80 20.64 0.44
C ASN A 8 -21.26 21.02 0.15
N VAL A 9 -22.19 20.36 0.85
CA VAL A 9 -23.65 20.53 0.65
C VAL A 9 -24.12 21.89 1.13
N ASN A 10 -23.57 22.39 2.24
CA ASN A 10 -24.05 23.59 2.92
C ASN A 10 -23.63 24.89 2.23
N GLU A 11 -22.53 24.86 1.48
CA GLU A 11 -21.95 26.03 0.81
C GLU A 11 -21.90 25.84 -0.71
N CYS A 12 -21.02 24.96 -1.21
CA CYS A 12 -20.75 24.80 -2.64
C CYS A 12 -21.99 24.35 -3.43
N LYS A 13 -22.70 23.30 -2.97
CA LYS A 13 -23.88 22.79 -3.68
C LYS A 13 -25.11 23.68 -3.54
N LYS A 14 -25.38 24.22 -2.36
CA LYS A 14 -26.54 25.09 -2.10
C LYS A 14 -26.48 26.39 -2.92
N ASN A 15 -25.28 26.91 -3.15
CA ASN A 15 -25.06 28.15 -3.89
C ASN A 15 -24.76 27.92 -5.38
N ASN A 16 -24.85 26.69 -5.89
CA ASN A 16 -24.49 26.32 -7.27
C ASN A 16 -23.07 26.77 -7.69
N ILE A 17 -22.12 26.70 -6.75
CA ILE A 17 -20.71 27.06 -6.98
C ILE A 17 -19.92 25.80 -7.34
N THR A 18 -19.39 25.74 -8.56
CA THR A 18 -18.49 24.68 -9.03
C THR A 18 -17.04 25.08 -8.78
N GLY A 19 -16.59 24.95 -7.53
CA GLY A 19 -15.19 25.22 -7.16
C GLY A 19 -14.29 24.01 -7.46
N THR A 20 -13.17 24.25 -8.15
CA THR A 20 -12.16 23.22 -8.43
C THR A 20 -11.35 22.90 -7.18
N LEU A 21 -11.30 21.62 -6.80
CA LEU A 21 -10.48 21.10 -5.73
C LEU A 21 -9.05 20.89 -6.22
N HIS A 22 -8.09 21.38 -5.44
CA HIS A 22 -6.67 21.16 -5.66
C HIS A 22 -6.09 20.37 -4.49
N MET A 23 -5.27 19.36 -4.78
CA MET A 23 -4.59 18.58 -3.73
C MET A 23 -3.61 19.48 -2.95
N GLN A 24 -3.68 19.42 -1.61
CA GLN A 24 -2.79 20.14 -0.71
C GLN A 24 -2.01 19.16 0.16
N MET A 25 -0.70 19.00 -0.11
CA MET A 25 0.15 18.02 0.59
C MET A 25 0.17 18.23 2.11
N ARG A 26 0.17 19.48 2.60
CA ARG A 26 0.20 19.79 4.04
C ARG A 26 -1.08 19.37 4.78
N ALA A 27 -2.20 19.25 4.07
CA ALA A 27 -3.47 18.79 4.62
C ALA A 27 -3.60 17.25 4.56
N CYS A 28 -2.71 16.57 3.85
CA CYS A 28 -2.67 15.11 3.75
C CYS A 28 -1.82 14.52 4.88
N ARG A 29 -2.27 13.39 5.44
CA ARG A 29 -1.47 12.58 6.35
C ARG A 29 -0.64 11.59 5.55
N PHE A 30 0.67 11.61 5.72
CA PHE A 30 1.58 10.62 5.16
C PHE A 30 2.02 9.62 6.23
N SER A 31 2.25 8.38 5.81
CA SER A 31 2.85 7.33 6.62
C SER A 31 4.07 6.76 5.91
N PRO A 32 5.17 6.46 6.63
CA PRO A 32 6.30 5.73 6.06
C PRO A 32 5.85 4.37 5.49
N PHE A 33 6.39 4.03 4.33
CA PHE A 33 6.19 2.74 3.65
C PHE A 33 7.54 2.23 3.15
N GLN A 34 7.78 0.92 3.28
CA GLN A 34 8.94 0.21 2.74
C GLN A 34 8.49 -1.15 2.20
N GLU A 35 9.03 -1.52 1.04
CA GLU A 35 8.86 -2.83 0.42
C GLU A 35 10.17 -3.63 0.53
N ALA A 36 10.07 -4.93 0.79
CA ALA A 36 11.22 -5.84 0.84
C ALA A 36 10.84 -7.26 0.36
N ASP A 37 11.85 -8.06 0.03
CA ASP A 37 11.67 -9.44 -0.42
C ASP A 37 12.22 -10.43 0.62
N GLN A 38 11.37 -11.37 1.04
CA GLN A 38 11.81 -12.49 1.86
C GLN A 38 12.39 -13.59 0.97
N VAL A 39 13.60 -14.08 1.29
CA VAL A 39 14.21 -15.24 0.61
C VAL A 39 14.42 -16.39 1.60
N PRO A 40 13.78 -17.57 1.42
CA PRO A 40 14.02 -18.74 2.26
C PRO A 40 15.37 -19.42 1.93
N VAL A 41 16.03 -19.97 2.96
CA VAL A 41 17.32 -20.66 2.84
C VAL A 41 17.12 -22.14 2.54
N GLY A 42 17.83 -22.68 1.53
CA GLY A 42 18.01 -24.13 1.32
C GLY A 42 17.24 -24.77 0.15
N HIS A 43 16.20 -24.13 -0.39
CA HIS A 43 15.52 -24.54 -1.64
C HIS A 43 15.77 -23.50 -2.74
N ILE A 44 15.26 -23.71 -3.96
CA ILE A 44 15.23 -22.66 -4.99
C ILE A 44 14.60 -21.41 -4.35
N PRO A 45 15.33 -20.28 -4.27
CA PRO A 45 14.86 -19.05 -3.65
C PRO A 45 13.51 -18.64 -4.22
N ARG A 46 12.48 -18.65 -3.38
CA ARG A 46 11.18 -18.06 -3.71
C ARG A 46 11.05 -16.76 -2.94
N SER A 47 11.01 -15.65 -3.66
CA SER A 47 10.78 -14.35 -3.06
C SER A 47 9.30 -14.16 -2.72
N MET A 48 9.02 -13.54 -1.58
CA MET A 48 7.69 -13.05 -1.23
C MET A 48 7.79 -11.57 -0.90
N THR A 49 6.86 -10.77 -1.43
CA THR A 49 6.79 -9.33 -1.18
C THR A 49 6.30 -9.06 0.24
N VAL A 50 6.98 -8.13 0.91
CA VAL A 50 6.74 -7.75 2.29
C VAL A 50 6.49 -6.24 2.35
N HIS A 51 5.37 -5.84 2.94
CA HIS A 51 5.02 -4.44 3.15
C HIS A 51 5.24 -4.06 4.62
N VAL A 52 6.02 -2.99 4.82
CA VAL A 52 6.35 -2.47 6.14
C VAL A 52 5.84 -1.03 6.24
N ASN A 53 5.00 -0.76 7.24
CA ASN A 53 4.33 0.52 7.43
C ASN A 53 4.73 1.18 8.76
N GLY A 54 4.76 2.51 8.78
CA GLY A 54 4.90 3.26 10.03
C GLY A 54 6.29 3.17 10.67
N ASN A 55 6.33 3.07 11.99
CA ASN A 55 7.57 3.18 12.77
C ASN A 55 8.51 1.98 12.65
N ILE A 56 8.04 0.85 12.10
CA ILE A 56 8.87 -0.34 11.87
C ILE A 56 9.62 -0.29 10.52
N THR A 57 9.36 0.74 9.71
CA THR A 57 10.17 1.00 8.52
C THR A 57 11.63 1.24 8.91
N ARG A 58 12.56 0.81 8.05
CA ARG A 58 14.02 0.93 8.20
C ARG A 58 14.63 0.14 9.36
N LEU A 59 13.89 -0.78 9.98
CA LEU A 59 14.43 -1.68 11.03
C LEU A 59 15.16 -2.91 10.47
N MET A 60 15.28 -3.03 9.14
CA MET A 60 15.94 -4.14 8.46
C MET A 60 16.78 -3.62 7.30
N ASN A 61 17.92 -4.27 7.05
CA ASN A 61 18.82 -3.98 5.94
C ASN A 61 18.95 -5.20 5.02
N PRO A 62 19.38 -4.98 3.76
CA PRO A 62 19.72 -6.08 2.87
C PRO A 62 20.79 -6.99 3.49
N GLY A 63 20.51 -8.30 3.55
CA GLY A 63 21.41 -9.30 4.12
C GLY A 63 21.11 -9.69 5.57
N ASP A 64 20.23 -8.97 6.26
CA ASP A 64 19.82 -9.32 7.62
C ASP A 64 18.95 -10.60 7.62
N VAL A 65 19.20 -11.49 8.59
CA VAL A 65 18.35 -12.65 8.85
C VAL A 65 17.38 -12.29 9.97
N VAL A 66 16.12 -12.03 9.61
CA VAL A 66 15.09 -11.53 10.53
C VAL A 66 13.86 -12.41 10.57
N HIS A 67 13.15 -12.38 11.70
CA HIS A 67 11.84 -12.98 11.87
C HIS A 67 10.75 -11.93 11.71
N LEU A 68 9.91 -12.11 10.70
CA LEU A 68 8.78 -11.22 10.39
C LEU A 68 7.48 -11.80 10.92
N GLY A 69 6.75 -11.00 11.70
CA GLY A 69 5.39 -11.30 12.16
C GLY A 69 4.39 -10.33 11.54
N GLY A 70 3.33 -10.85 10.93
CA GLY A 70 2.40 -10.06 10.12
C GLY A 70 1.14 -10.80 9.68
N ILE A 71 0.37 -10.16 8.81
CA ILE A 71 -0.85 -10.71 8.21
C ILE A 71 -0.58 -10.95 6.72
N PHE A 72 -0.99 -12.12 6.23
CA PHE A 72 -0.83 -12.50 4.82
C PHE A 72 -2.09 -12.11 4.03
N LEU A 73 -1.92 -11.26 3.03
CA LEU A 73 -3.02 -10.63 2.30
C LEU A 73 -2.85 -10.79 0.78
N PRO A 74 -3.94 -10.97 0.02
CA PRO A 74 -3.90 -10.94 -1.43
C PRO A 74 -3.78 -9.49 -1.93
N ILE A 75 -3.03 -9.30 -3.02
CA ILE A 75 -3.02 -8.08 -3.81
C ILE A 75 -4.16 -8.19 -4.83
N PRO A 76 -5.18 -7.32 -4.76
CA PRO A 76 -6.23 -7.31 -5.78
C PRO A 76 -5.64 -6.82 -7.10
N TYR A 77 -5.74 -7.62 -8.15
CA TYR A 77 -5.43 -7.15 -9.50
C TYR A 77 -6.41 -6.06 -9.91
N THR A 78 -5.91 -5.01 -10.56
CA THR A 78 -6.73 -3.93 -11.11
C THR A 78 -6.39 -3.68 -12.59
N GLY A 79 -7.33 -3.14 -13.35
CA GLY A 79 -7.14 -2.84 -14.77
C GLY A 79 -6.90 -4.09 -15.65
N PHE A 80 -6.04 -3.97 -16.67
CA PHE A 80 -5.75 -5.04 -17.64
C PHE A 80 -5.14 -6.31 -17.03
N GLN A 81 -4.59 -6.22 -15.81
CA GLN A 81 -4.02 -7.38 -15.11
C GLN A 81 -5.10 -8.39 -14.69
N VAL A 82 -6.34 -7.94 -14.44
CA VAL A 82 -7.47 -8.82 -14.09
C VAL A 82 -7.79 -9.81 -15.21
N ILE A 83 -7.66 -9.39 -16.47
CA ILE A 83 -8.01 -10.19 -17.65
C ILE A 83 -7.11 -11.44 -17.75
N ARG A 84 -5.86 -11.35 -17.30
CA ARG A 84 -4.90 -12.46 -17.34
C ARG A 84 -4.83 -13.27 -16.04
N ALA A 85 -5.18 -12.66 -14.90
CA ALA A 85 -4.99 -13.27 -13.59
C ALA A 85 -5.99 -14.41 -13.29
N GLY A 86 -7.22 -14.34 -13.80
CA GLY A 86 -8.24 -15.35 -13.48
C GLY A 86 -8.47 -15.47 -11.96
N LEU A 87 -8.19 -16.65 -11.38
CA LEU A 87 -8.23 -16.92 -9.93
C LEU A 87 -6.86 -16.81 -9.23
N LEU A 88 -5.79 -16.52 -9.98
CA LEU A 88 -4.50 -16.25 -9.38
C LEU A 88 -4.60 -14.95 -8.60
N THR A 89 -3.98 -14.92 -7.42
CA THR A 89 -3.82 -13.71 -6.60
C THR A 89 -2.37 -13.65 -6.18
N ASP A 90 -1.69 -12.56 -6.52
CA ASP A 90 -0.43 -12.25 -5.87
C ASP A 90 -0.70 -11.97 -4.40
N THR A 91 0.27 -12.26 -3.56
CA THR A 91 0.13 -12.14 -2.10
C THR A 91 1.32 -11.41 -1.52
N TYR A 92 1.09 -10.71 -0.42
CA TYR A 92 2.12 -10.02 0.32
C TYR A 92 1.92 -10.23 1.82
N LEU A 93 3.00 -10.06 2.57
CA LEU A 93 2.97 -10.04 4.03
C LEU A 93 2.95 -8.59 4.52
N GLU A 94 1.88 -8.19 5.19
CA GLU A 94 1.85 -6.93 5.94
C GLU A 94 2.49 -7.13 7.32
N VAL A 95 3.63 -6.49 7.56
CA VAL A 95 4.41 -6.69 8.77
C VAL A 95 3.91 -5.81 9.92
N HIS A 96 3.82 -6.39 11.10
CA HIS A 96 3.55 -5.66 12.35
C HIS A 96 4.70 -5.75 13.35
N ARG A 97 5.58 -6.76 13.23
CA ARG A 97 6.72 -6.96 14.13
C ARG A 97 7.91 -7.55 13.39
N ILE A 98 9.10 -7.02 13.69
CA ILE A 98 10.40 -7.51 13.21
C ILE A 98 11.21 -7.92 14.44
N ARG A 99 11.83 -9.10 14.43
CA ARG A 99 12.73 -9.60 15.48
C ARG A 99 14.02 -10.14 14.89
#